data_AF-A0A835AEL9-F1
#
_entry.id   AF-A0A835AEL9-F1
#
_cell.length_a   1.000
_cell.length_b   1.000
_cell.length_c   1.000
_cell.angle_alpha   90.00
_cell.angle_beta   90.00
_cell.angle_gamma   90.00
#
_symmetry.space_group_name_H-M   'P 1'
#
loop_
_entity.id
_entity.type
_entity.pdbx_description
1 polymer ?
#
loop_
_entity_poly.entity_id
_entity_poly.type
_entity_poly.pdbx_seq_one_letter_code
_entity_poly.pdbx_strand_id
1 'polypeptide(L)'
;MLVSKNVELRASYSLSLVNQNTGLQETLCSETTTRVFKSSNAACFSPSTLIARVDDCLRIVCTVTVVKESWVETTRGMDTKVPPSDLLEHFGKLLLAEEGSDVTFSVGGENFPAQKIVLATQSPVFEAQLYGQMKESMACRVTVEDIQPEVFKALLQFIYTDSLPEWDDRYAMDRLKLLCVSNLVDYLDTQNVATTLALADQHNCDRLKDVCIEFMGSSDEMDAVVKTEGYANLKRTCPSILVDVLEKNIRKHRT
;
A
#
# COMPACT_ATOMS: atom_id res chain seq x y z
N MET A 1 -30.65 -24.14 -0.86
CA MET A 1 -30.48 -23.03 0.11
C MET A 1 -31.30 -23.39 1.35
N LEU A 2 -30.66 -24.04 2.32
CA LEU A 2 -31.30 -24.50 3.57
C LEU A 2 -31.38 -23.31 4.53
N VAL A 3 -32.58 -22.79 4.78
CA VAL A 3 -32.79 -21.75 5.80
C VAL A 3 -32.86 -22.45 7.15
N SER A 4 -31.73 -22.51 7.85
CA SER A 4 -31.66 -23.02 9.22
C SER A 4 -32.56 -22.17 10.11
N LYS A 5 -33.53 -22.80 10.78
CA LYS A 5 -34.33 -22.14 11.83
C LYS A 5 -33.35 -21.71 12.93
N ASN A 6 -33.28 -20.41 13.23
CA ASN A 6 -32.40 -19.71 14.20
C ASN A 6 -31.18 -18.94 13.65
N VAL A 7 -31.15 -18.58 12.37
CA VAL A 7 -30.12 -17.63 11.88
C VAL A 7 -30.47 -16.21 12.34
N GLU A 8 -29.61 -15.63 13.17
CA GLU A 8 -29.63 -14.21 13.53
C GLU A 8 -28.86 -13.43 12.47
N LEU A 9 -29.49 -12.45 11.81
CA LEU A 9 -28.85 -11.63 10.77
C LEU A 9 -28.71 -10.20 11.26
N ARG A 10 -27.52 -9.60 11.07
CA ARG A 10 -27.33 -8.17 11.28
C ARG A 10 -27.66 -7.44 9.99
N ALA A 11 -28.63 -6.53 10.05
CA ALA A 11 -28.99 -5.72 8.90
C ALA A 11 -29.35 -4.29 9.31
N SER A 12 -29.19 -3.36 8.38
CA SER A 12 -29.79 -2.02 8.42
C SER A 12 -30.87 -1.93 7.35
N TYR A 13 -31.77 -0.98 7.47
CA TYR A 13 -32.83 -0.77 6.48
C TYR A 13 -33.18 0.71 6.34
N SER A 14 -33.69 1.08 5.17
CA SER A 14 -34.34 2.35 4.91
C SER A 14 -35.68 2.15 4.21
N LEU A 15 -36.66 2.96 4.58
CA LEU A 15 -37.99 2.98 4.00
C LEU A 15 -38.26 4.37 3.42
N SER A 16 -38.68 4.40 2.17
CA SER A 16 -39.03 5.64 1.49
C SER A 16 -40.33 5.52 0.71
N LEU A 17 -41.01 6.64 0.53
CA LEU A 17 -42.13 6.76 -0.40
C LEU A 17 -41.65 7.29 -1.73
N VAL A 18 -42.22 6.76 -2.81
CA VAL A 18 -41.97 7.27 -4.14
C VAL A 18 -43.17 8.10 -4.57
N ASN A 19 -42.93 9.39 -4.82
CA ASN A 19 -43.91 10.24 -5.47
C ASN A 19 -44.10 9.76 -6.91
N GLN A 20 -45.30 9.30 -7.26
CA GLN A 20 -45.53 8.68 -8.56
C GLN A 20 -45.53 9.67 -9.73
N ASN A 21 -45.73 10.95 -9.47
CA ASN A 21 -45.78 11.99 -10.51
C ASN A 21 -44.40 12.55 -10.83
N THR A 22 -43.52 12.62 -9.84
CA THR A 22 -42.18 13.22 -9.98
C THR A 22 -41.05 12.19 -9.96
N GLY A 23 -41.34 10.95 -9.54
CA GLY A 23 -40.34 9.89 -9.32
C GLY A 23 -39.42 10.14 -8.11
N LEU A 24 -39.61 11.25 -7.40
CA LEU A 24 -38.77 11.61 -6.25
C LEU A 24 -39.06 10.70 -5.06
N GLN A 25 -37.99 10.23 -4.43
CA GLN A 25 -38.04 9.35 -3.27
C GLN A 25 -37.84 10.17 -1.99
N GLU A 26 -38.81 10.11 -1.09
CA GLU A 26 -38.76 10.76 0.23
C GLU A 26 -38.60 9.69 1.31
N THR A 27 -37.50 9.77 2.06
CA THR A 27 -37.19 8.79 3.11
C THR A 27 -38.05 9.06 4.35
N LEU A 28 -38.89 8.08 4.70
CA LEU A 28 -39.75 8.13 5.88
C LEU A 28 -38.98 7.78 7.15
N CYS A 29 -38.19 6.71 7.06
CA CYS A 29 -37.37 6.25 8.16
C CYS A 29 -36.15 5.52 7.64
N SER A 30 -35.05 5.63 8.37
CA SER A 30 -33.84 4.87 8.10
C SER A 30 -33.20 4.48 9.41
N GLU A 31 -32.79 3.23 9.51
CA GLU A 31 -32.02 2.70 10.61
C GLU A 31 -30.59 2.50 10.13
N THR A 32 -29.71 3.46 10.41
CA THR A 32 -28.31 3.42 9.99
C THR A 32 -27.46 2.46 10.84
N THR A 33 -27.89 2.16 12.06
CA THR A 33 -27.24 1.20 12.95
C THR A 33 -27.75 -0.22 12.69
N THR A 34 -26.84 -1.18 12.52
CA THR A 34 -27.22 -2.57 12.24
C THR A 34 -27.91 -3.21 13.44
N ARG A 35 -29.13 -3.71 13.22
CA ARG A 35 -29.91 -4.47 14.21
C ARG A 35 -29.88 -5.96 13.90
N VAL A 36 -30.00 -6.77 14.96
CA VAL A 36 -30.12 -8.23 14.84
C VAL A 36 -31.58 -8.60 14.56
N PHE A 37 -31.84 -9.21 13.41
CA PHE A 37 -33.13 -9.73 13.01
C PHE A 37 -33.18 -11.24 13.25
N LYS A 38 -34.19 -11.68 13.99
CA LYS A 38 -34.58 -13.10 14.12
C LYS A 38 -35.84 -13.34 13.29
N SER A 39 -36.14 -14.61 12.99
CA SER A 39 -37.31 -15.00 12.18
C SER A 39 -38.67 -14.53 12.75
N SER A 40 -38.72 -14.15 14.02
CA SER A 40 -39.91 -13.64 14.72
C SER A 40 -39.99 -12.10 14.81
N ASN A 41 -38.98 -11.37 14.30
CA ASN A 41 -38.92 -9.92 14.48
C ASN A 41 -39.74 -9.22 13.39
N ALA A 42 -40.74 -8.44 13.80
CA ALA A 42 -41.43 -7.49 12.94
C ALA A 42 -41.09 -6.06 13.37
N ALA A 43 -40.72 -5.21 12.42
CA ALA A 43 -40.66 -3.77 12.62
C ALA A 43 -41.92 -3.15 12.00
N CYS A 44 -42.74 -2.52 12.84
CA CYS A 44 -43.97 -1.86 12.41
C CYS A 44 -43.79 -0.34 12.52
N PHE A 45 -44.36 0.41 11.57
CA PHE A 45 -44.36 1.87 11.60
C PHE A 45 -45.79 2.39 11.65
N SER A 46 -46.02 3.39 12.50
CA SER A 46 -47.27 4.15 12.56
C SER A 46 -47.24 5.25 11.51
N PRO A 47 -48.14 5.27 10.51
CA PRO A 47 -48.10 6.28 9.47
C PRO A 47 -48.89 7.52 9.93
N SER A 48 -48.27 8.40 10.69
CA SER A 48 -48.90 9.69 11.06
C SER A 48 -48.97 10.68 9.89
N THR A 49 -48.27 10.42 8.78
CA THR A 49 -48.03 11.42 7.73
C THR A 49 -48.17 10.89 6.30
N LEU A 50 -48.99 9.86 6.06
CA LEU A 50 -49.32 9.44 4.67
C LEU A 50 -50.31 10.42 4.02
N ILE A 51 -49.88 11.66 3.77
CA ILE A 51 -50.64 12.66 3.02
C ILE A 51 -50.00 12.79 1.63
N ALA A 52 -50.07 11.73 0.83
CA ALA A 52 -49.88 11.81 -0.62
C ALA A 52 -50.38 10.51 -1.28
N ARG A 53 -51.69 10.34 -1.37
CA ARG A 53 -52.28 9.42 -2.36
C ARG A 53 -52.39 10.18 -3.67
N VAL A 54 -51.70 9.71 -4.69
CA VAL A 54 -52.04 10.01 -6.08
C VAL A 54 -52.47 8.69 -6.70
N ASP A 55 -53.66 8.66 -7.29
CA ASP A 55 -54.27 7.51 -7.96
C ASP A 55 -54.42 6.23 -7.11
N ASP A 56 -54.82 6.40 -5.85
CA ASP A 56 -55.12 5.31 -4.90
C ASP A 56 -53.99 4.30 -4.63
N CYS A 57 -52.81 4.47 -5.24
CA CYS A 57 -51.69 3.55 -5.18
C CYS A 57 -50.56 4.12 -4.30
N LEU A 58 -50.06 3.31 -3.37
CA LEU A 58 -48.93 3.68 -2.51
C LEU A 58 -47.71 2.83 -2.91
N ARG A 59 -46.62 3.48 -3.35
CA ARG A 59 -45.35 2.80 -3.60
C ARG A 59 -44.37 3.07 -2.47
N ILE A 60 -44.03 2.01 -1.76
CA ILE A 60 -43.06 2.00 -0.67
C ILE A 60 -41.82 1.26 -1.15
N VAL A 61 -40.66 1.88 -1.04
CA VAL A 61 -39.36 1.25 -1.31
C VAL A 61 -38.69 0.94 0.02
N CYS A 62 -38.37 -0.33 0.23
CA CYS A 62 -37.60 -0.80 1.37
C CYS A 62 -36.26 -1.31 0.88
N THR A 63 -35.17 -0.71 1.34
CA THR A 63 -33.81 -1.17 1.05
C THR A 63 -33.25 -1.80 2.31
N VAL A 64 -32.82 -3.07 2.22
CA VAL A 64 -32.23 -3.82 3.34
C VAL A 64 -30.79 -4.15 3.02
N THR A 65 -29.87 -3.76 3.91
CA THR A 65 -28.44 -4.05 3.79
C THR A 65 -28.06 -5.08 4.83
N VAL A 66 -27.74 -6.29 4.40
CA VAL A 66 -27.33 -7.38 5.29
C VAL A 66 -25.81 -7.37 5.44
N VAL A 67 -25.33 -7.22 6.68
CA VAL A 67 -23.90 -7.30 6.99
C VAL A 67 -23.56 -8.75 7.28
N LYS A 68 -22.77 -9.35 6.40
CA LYS A 68 -22.14 -10.65 6.66
C LYS A 68 -20.86 -10.38 7.44
N GLU A 69 -20.87 -10.68 8.73
CA GLU A 69 -19.61 -10.70 9.48
C GLU A 69 -18.76 -11.82 8.91
N SER A 70 -17.62 -11.48 8.29
CA SER A 70 -16.57 -12.46 8.09
C SER A 70 -16.05 -12.79 9.47
N TRP A 71 -16.30 -14.02 9.92
CA TRP A 71 -15.51 -14.58 11.01
C TRP A 71 -14.08 -14.66 10.51
N VAL A 72 -13.30 -13.58 10.68
CA VAL A 72 -11.91 -13.78 11.03
C VAL A 72 -12.02 -14.32 12.44
N GLU A 73 -11.75 -15.61 12.62
CA GLU A 73 -11.62 -16.17 13.95
C GLU A 73 -10.46 -15.43 14.62
N THR A 74 -10.77 -14.34 15.32
CA THR A 74 -9.90 -13.84 16.38
C THR A 74 -10.01 -14.89 17.47
N THR A 75 -9.29 -15.99 17.28
CA THR A 75 -8.90 -16.84 18.37
C THR A 75 -8.39 -15.91 19.47
N ARG A 76 -8.87 -16.08 20.70
CA ARG A 76 -8.13 -15.59 21.87
C ARG A 76 -6.86 -16.45 21.98
N GLY A 77 -6.02 -16.39 20.96
CA GLY A 77 -4.67 -16.85 20.98
C GLY A 77 -3.83 -15.76 21.60
N MET A 78 -2.87 -16.17 22.42
CA MET A 78 -1.77 -15.33 22.88
C MET A 78 -1.30 -14.48 21.68
N ASP A 79 -1.33 -13.15 21.80
CA ASP A 79 -0.90 -12.21 20.76
C ASP A 79 0.63 -12.29 20.62
N THR A 80 1.12 -13.43 20.14
CA THR A 80 2.49 -13.59 19.72
C THR A 80 2.54 -13.00 18.31
N LYS A 81 3.06 -11.77 18.20
CA LYS A 81 3.43 -11.20 16.90
C LYS A 81 4.37 -12.18 16.22
N VAL A 82 3.85 -12.94 15.26
CA VAL A 82 4.66 -13.83 14.43
C VAL A 82 5.59 -12.92 13.62
N PRO A 83 6.93 -13.10 13.72
CA PRO A 83 7.84 -12.31 12.92
C PRO A 83 7.60 -12.60 11.42
N PRO A 84 7.84 -11.60 10.55
CA PRO A 84 7.72 -11.79 9.11
C PRO A 84 8.65 -12.91 8.64
N SER A 85 8.27 -13.57 7.53
CA SER A 85 9.10 -14.61 6.94
C SER A 85 10.39 -14.01 6.38
N ASP A 86 11.50 -14.67 6.65
CA ASP A 86 12.85 -14.33 6.19
C ASP A 86 13.35 -15.26 5.07
N LEU A 87 12.49 -16.14 4.54
CA LEU A 87 12.86 -17.16 3.54
C LEU A 87 13.52 -16.55 2.29
N LEU A 88 12.97 -15.45 1.77
CA LEU A 88 13.51 -14.78 0.58
C LEU A 88 14.88 -14.14 0.85
N GLU A 89 15.13 -13.65 2.07
CA GLU A 89 16.46 -13.16 2.44
C GLU A 89 17.50 -14.30 2.44
N HIS A 90 17.10 -15.50 2.87
CA HIS A 90 17.96 -16.68 2.82
C HIS A 90 18.28 -17.09 1.37
N PHE A 91 17.32 -17.02 0.45
CA PHE A 91 17.59 -17.21 -0.98
C PHE A 91 18.51 -16.12 -1.55
N GLY A 92 18.32 -14.85 -1.18
CA GLY A 92 19.23 -13.77 -1.57
C GLY A 92 20.67 -14.01 -1.10
N LYS A 93 20.85 -14.49 0.14
CA LYS A 93 22.17 -14.87 0.67
C LYS A 93 22.78 -16.06 -0.08
N LEU A 94 21.97 -17.04 -0.48
CA LEU A 94 22.40 -18.19 -1.27
C LEU A 94 22.96 -17.77 -2.64
N LEU A 95 22.36 -16.77 -3.29
CA LEU A 95 22.88 -16.21 -4.54
C LEU A 95 24.25 -15.54 -4.34
N LEU A 96 24.43 -14.79 -3.24
CA LEU A 96 25.67 -14.07 -2.94
C LEU A 96 26.82 -14.98 -2.46
N ALA A 97 26.49 -16.06 -1.75
CA ALA A 97 27.50 -16.99 -1.22
C ALA A 97 28.07 -17.92 -2.29
N GLU A 98 27.41 -18.03 -3.46
CA GLU A 98 27.76 -18.89 -4.59
C GLU A 98 27.83 -20.41 -4.24
N GLU A 99 27.46 -20.78 -3.02
CA GLU A 99 27.52 -22.14 -2.49
C GLU A 99 26.47 -23.03 -3.18
N GLY A 100 26.89 -24.22 -3.61
CA GLY A 100 26.01 -25.16 -4.32
C GLY A 100 25.61 -24.71 -5.73
N SER A 101 26.31 -23.75 -6.33
CA SER A 101 26.11 -23.38 -7.73
C SER A 101 26.47 -24.53 -8.68
N ASP A 102 25.56 -24.84 -9.59
CA ASP A 102 25.65 -25.92 -10.59
C ASP A 102 25.51 -25.40 -12.04
N VAL A 103 25.36 -24.07 -12.18
CA VAL A 103 25.43 -23.34 -13.45
C VAL A 103 26.18 -22.02 -13.28
N THR A 104 26.85 -21.56 -14.33
CA THR A 104 27.49 -20.25 -14.41
C THR A 104 27.11 -19.54 -15.70
N PHE A 105 26.55 -18.34 -15.60
CA PHE A 105 26.25 -17.51 -16.76
C PHE A 105 27.42 -16.58 -17.07
N SER A 106 27.84 -16.50 -18.32
CA SER A 106 28.82 -15.53 -18.80
C SER A 106 28.09 -14.42 -19.55
N VAL A 107 28.13 -13.19 -19.02
CA VAL A 107 27.41 -12.02 -19.54
C VAL A 107 28.37 -10.85 -19.62
N GLY A 108 28.60 -10.32 -20.82
CA GLY A 108 29.52 -9.18 -21.01
C GLY A 108 30.96 -9.39 -20.49
N GLY A 109 31.40 -10.64 -20.32
CA GLY A 109 32.70 -10.99 -19.74
C GLY A 109 32.69 -11.21 -18.22
N GLU A 110 31.59 -10.92 -17.54
CA GLU A 110 31.38 -11.24 -16.12
C GLU A 110 30.78 -12.65 -15.97
N ASN A 111 31.07 -13.30 -14.83
CA ASN A 111 30.55 -14.63 -14.51
C ASN A 111 29.56 -14.53 -13.35
N PHE A 112 28.41 -15.18 -13.50
CA PHE A 112 27.34 -15.22 -12.52
C PHE A 112 27.02 -16.68 -12.17
N PRO A 113 27.61 -17.23 -11.10
CA PRO A 113 27.24 -18.55 -10.59
C PRO A 113 25.83 -18.53 -9.99
N ALA A 114 25.07 -19.60 -10.22
CA ALA A 114 23.68 -19.73 -9.76
C ALA A 114 23.27 -21.20 -9.59
N GLN A 115 22.08 -21.42 -9.03
CA GLN A 115 21.50 -22.75 -8.82
C GLN A 115 20.38 -23.01 -9.86
N LYS A 116 20.54 -24.05 -10.69
CA LYS A 116 19.62 -24.44 -11.76
C LYS A 116 18.21 -24.64 -11.25
N ILE A 117 18.05 -25.27 -10.08
CA ILE A 117 16.72 -25.57 -9.51
C ILE A 117 15.93 -24.30 -9.18
N VAL A 118 16.58 -23.26 -8.66
CA VAL A 118 15.92 -21.98 -8.33
C VAL A 118 15.47 -21.30 -9.62
N LEU A 119 16.35 -21.23 -10.62
CA LEU A 119 16.07 -20.63 -11.93
C LEU A 119 14.94 -21.35 -12.66
N ALA A 120 14.96 -22.67 -12.71
CA ALA A 120 13.94 -23.49 -13.37
C ALA A 120 12.58 -23.37 -12.69
N THR A 121 12.54 -23.36 -11.36
CA THR A 121 11.29 -23.19 -10.60
C THR A 121 10.62 -21.86 -10.89
N GLN A 122 11.41 -20.80 -11.13
CA GLN A 122 10.92 -19.43 -11.32
C GLN A 122 10.72 -19.05 -12.80
N SER A 123 11.19 -19.87 -13.75
CA SER A 123 11.10 -19.55 -15.17
C SER A 123 11.06 -20.82 -16.03
N PRO A 124 9.95 -21.06 -16.77
CA PRO A 124 9.87 -22.18 -17.70
C PRO A 124 10.88 -22.07 -18.84
N VAL A 125 11.37 -20.86 -19.14
CA VAL A 125 12.44 -20.65 -20.12
C VAL A 125 13.76 -21.21 -19.58
N PHE A 126 14.12 -20.90 -18.33
CA PHE A 126 15.30 -21.47 -17.69
C PHE A 126 15.14 -22.97 -17.45
N GLU A 127 13.96 -23.45 -17.10
CA GLU A 127 13.68 -24.88 -16.97
C GLU A 127 13.97 -25.62 -18.28
N ALA A 128 13.40 -25.15 -19.40
CA ALA A 128 13.62 -25.74 -20.71
C ALA A 128 15.08 -25.64 -21.16
N GLN A 129 15.75 -24.52 -20.87
CA GLN A 129 17.14 -24.30 -21.27
C GLN A 129 18.12 -25.16 -20.45
N LEU A 130 17.91 -25.30 -19.14
CA LEU A 130 18.86 -25.95 -18.22
C LEU A 130 18.63 -27.46 -18.03
N TYR A 131 17.39 -27.93 -18.25
CA TYR A 131 16.99 -29.33 -18.12
C TYR A 131 16.47 -29.96 -19.43
N GLY A 132 16.46 -29.22 -20.54
CA GLY A 132 16.09 -29.71 -21.87
C GLY A 132 17.09 -30.70 -22.49
N GLN A 133 16.80 -31.19 -23.71
CA GLN A 133 17.52 -32.31 -24.37
C GLN A 133 18.98 -32.04 -24.80
N MET A 134 19.64 -30.99 -24.34
CA MET A 134 21.06 -30.73 -24.65
C MET A 134 21.94 -31.12 -23.46
N LYS A 135 22.88 -32.05 -23.70
CA LYS A 135 23.86 -32.54 -22.73
C LYS A 135 24.60 -31.37 -22.08
N GLU A 136 24.35 -31.14 -20.79
CA GLU A 136 25.21 -30.28 -20.00
C GLU A 136 25.86 -31.09 -18.88
N SER A 137 27.18 -30.93 -18.78
CA SER A 137 28.04 -31.56 -17.78
C SER A 137 27.72 -31.04 -16.36
N MET A 138 28.32 -31.66 -15.34
CA MET A 138 28.18 -31.27 -13.93
C MET A 138 28.55 -29.80 -13.61
N ALA A 139 29.17 -29.09 -14.56
CA ALA A 139 29.36 -27.64 -14.51
C ALA A 139 28.88 -27.05 -15.84
N CYS A 140 27.64 -26.57 -15.87
CA CYS A 140 27.09 -25.90 -17.04
C CYS A 140 27.56 -24.46 -17.09
N ARG A 141 28.14 -24.04 -18.23
CA ARG A 141 28.37 -22.64 -18.54
C ARG A 141 27.43 -22.19 -19.66
N VAL A 142 26.64 -21.16 -19.40
CA VAL A 142 25.71 -20.56 -20.37
C VAL A 142 26.21 -19.18 -20.75
N THR A 143 26.38 -18.90 -22.03
CA THR A 143 26.68 -17.54 -22.50
C THR A 143 25.38 -16.79 -22.76
N VAL A 144 25.24 -15.58 -22.23
CA VAL A 144 24.10 -14.69 -22.50
C VAL A 144 24.61 -13.50 -23.30
N GLU A 145 24.16 -13.43 -24.54
CA GLU A 145 24.44 -12.32 -25.45
C GLU A 145 23.32 -11.27 -25.33
N ASP A 146 23.59 -10.03 -25.73
CA ASP A 146 22.63 -8.92 -25.77
C ASP A 146 22.03 -8.44 -24.43
N ILE A 147 22.60 -8.85 -23.28
CA ILE A 147 22.21 -8.34 -21.96
C ILE A 147 23.41 -7.69 -21.27
N GLN A 148 23.21 -6.51 -20.68
CA GLN A 148 24.23 -5.87 -19.85
C GLN A 148 24.39 -6.62 -18.51
N PRO A 149 25.62 -6.81 -18.00
CA PRO A 149 25.88 -7.55 -16.76
C PRO A 149 25.01 -7.10 -15.58
N GLU A 150 24.76 -5.80 -15.42
CA GLU A 150 23.99 -5.22 -14.32
C GLU A 150 22.49 -5.50 -14.44
N VAL A 151 21.99 -5.62 -15.67
CA VAL A 151 20.59 -6.01 -15.93
C VAL A 151 20.41 -7.49 -15.59
N PHE A 152 21.37 -8.32 -15.99
CA PHE A 152 21.37 -9.75 -15.66
C PHE A 152 21.49 -9.99 -14.15
N LYS A 153 22.35 -9.23 -13.46
CA LYS A 153 22.45 -9.25 -12.00
C LYS A 153 21.13 -8.91 -11.31
N ALA A 154 20.43 -7.87 -11.80
CA ALA A 154 19.12 -7.50 -11.26
C ALA A 154 18.05 -8.56 -11.53
N LEU A 155 18.10 -9.22 -12.70
CA LEU A 155 17.23 -10.35 -13.02
C LEU A 155 17.47 -11.53 -12.05
N LEU A 156 18.73 -11.89 -11.80
CA LEU A 156 19.06 -12.94 -10.83
C LEU A 156 18.59 -12.57 -9.42
N GLN A 157 18.82 -11.34 -8.96
CA GLN A 157 18.32 -10.90 -7.67
C GLN A 157 16.80 -11.06 -7.58
N PHE A 158 16.07 -10.57 -8.58
CA PHE A 158 14.61 -10.71 -8.63
C PHE A 158 14.15 -12.18 -8.57
N ILE A 159 14.79 -13.08 -9.30
CA ILE A 159 14.45 -14.51 -9.27
C ILE A 159 14.61 -15.12 -7.87
N TYR A 160 15.58 -14.65 -7.09
CA TYR A 160 15.86 -15.20 -5.76
C TYR A 160 15.09 -14.52 -4.62
N THR A 161 14.75 -13.24 -4.77
CA THR A 161 14.18 -12.44 -3.68
C THR A 161 12.78 -11.90 -3.97
N ASP A 162 12.24 -12.13 -5.17
CA ASP A 162 10.98 -11.54 -5.68
C ASP A 162 10.95 -10.01 -5.55
N SER A 163 12.13 -9.39 -5.54
CA SER A 163 12.31 -7.95 -5.38
C SER A 163 13.37 -7.44 -6.34
N LEU A 164 13.07 -6.29 -6.97
CA LEU A 164 14.04 -5.62 -7.82
C LEU A 164 15.00 -4.85 -6.92
N PRO A 165 16.33 -4.87 -7.20
CA PRO A 165 17.26 -4.02 -6.46
C PRO A 165 16.81 -2.58 -6.62
N GLU A 166 16.80 -1.84 -5.50
CA GLU A 166 16.55 -0.40 -5.50
C GLU A 166 17.52 0.22 -6.51
N TRP A 167 17.00 0.67 -7.66
CA TRP A 167 17.81 1.23 -8.75
C TRP A 167 18.54 2.53 -8.35
N ASP A 168 18.35 2.98 -7.12
CA ASP A 168 18.80 4.25 -6.56
C ASP A 168 20.33 4.33 -6.41
N ASP A 169 20.96 3.22 -6.03
CA ASP A 169 22.43 3.18 -5.87
C ASP A 169 23.18 3.17 -7.22
N ARG A 170 22.56 2.68 -8.30
CA ARG A 170 23.26 2.35 -9.56
C ARG A 170 23.66 3.55 -10.42
N TYR A 171 23.05 4.71 -10.22
CA TYR A 171 23.40 5.92 -10.97
C TYR A 171 24.25 6.90 -10.15
N ALA A 172 24.78 6.47 -9.00
CA ALA A 172 25.22 7.39 -7.96
C ALA A 172 24.13 8.42 -7.63
N MET A 173 22.86 8.08 -7.84
CA MET A 173 21.73 8.94 -7.53
C MET A 173 21.68 9.17 -6.04
N ASP A 174 22.03 8.21 -5.18
CA ASP A 174 22.14 8.46 -3.75
C ASP A 174 23.27 9.41 -3.36
N ARG A 175 24.48 9.27 -3.94
CA ARG A 175 25.56 10.24 -3.70
C ARG A 175 25.21 11.62 -4.25
N LEU A 176 24.59 11.68 -5.43
CA LEU A 176 24.13 12.92 -6.06
C LEU A 176 22.97 13.54 -5.26
N LYS A 177 22.01 12.74 -4.79
CA LYS A 177 20.93 13.12 -3.88
C LYS A 177 21.53 13.67 -2.61
N LEU A 178 22.50 13.00 -1.99
CA LEU A 178 23.17 13.48 -0.78
C LEU A 178 23.93 14.78 -1.01
N LEU A 179 24.61 14.95 -2.16
CA LEU A 179 25.26 16.21 -2.54
C LEU A 179 24.24 17.32 -2.80
N CYS A 180 23.11 17.01 -3.45
CA CYS A 180 22.01 17.92 -3.69
C CYS A 180 21.33 18.31 -2.38
N VAL A 181 21.07 17.37 -1.49
CA VAL A 181 20.51 17.58 -0.16
C VAL A 181 21.43 18.46 0.65
N SER A 182 22.74 18.17 0.69
CA SER A 182 23.71 19.01 1.40
C SER A 182 23.69 20.45 0.89
N ASN A 183 23.67 20.66 -0.43
CA ASN A 183 23.58 22.01 -0.99
C ASN A 183 22.21 22.65 -0.71
N LEU A 184 21.11 21.91 -0.88
CA LEU A 184 19.75 22.41 -0.64
C LEU A 184 19.56 22.86 0.81
N VAL A 185 20.14 22.12 1.77
CA VAL A 185 20.08 22.48 3.18
C VAL A 185 20.76 23.83 3.45
N ASP A 186 21.87 24.14 2.78
CA ASP A 186 22.56 25.43 2.92
C ASP A 186 21.75 26.62 2.36
N TYR A 187 20.76 26.36 1.49
CA TYR A 187 19.87 27.37 0.91
C TYR A 187 18.43 27.30 1.46
N LEU A 188 18.15 26.43 2.44
CA LEU A 188 16.82 26.34 3.04
C LEU A 188 16.47 27.63 3.78
N ASP A 189 15.30 28.18 3.49
CA ASP A 189 14.76 29.37 4.13
C ASP A 189 13.24 29.26 4.35
N THR A 190 12.67 30.27 5.01
CA THR A 190 11.24 30.31 5.32
C THR A 190 10.34 30.33 4.07
N GLN A 191 10.82 30.75 2.91
CA GLN A 191 10.05 30.82 1.66
C GLN A 191 10.04 29.48 0.91
N ASN A 192 11.14 28.72 0.98
CA ASN A 192 11.31 27.52 0.17
C ASN A 192 11.09 26.20 0.95
N VAL A 193 11.20 26.19 2.29
CA VAL A 193 11.18 24.96 3.10
C VAL A 193 9.91 24.10 2.91
N ALA A 194 8.74 24.72 2.77
CA ALA A 194 7.49 23.99 2.58
C ALA A 194 7.41 23.30 1.20
N THR A 195 7.93 23.96 0.16
CA THR A 195 8.00 23.38 -1.19
C THR A 195 9.05 22.27 -1.23
N THR A 196 10.21 22.49 -0.61
CA THR A 196 11.27 21.50 -0.50
C THR A 196 10.82 20.26 0.29
N LEU A 197 10.02 20.44 1.35
CA LEU A 197 9.41 19.33 2.10
C LEU A 197 8.44 18.52 1.24
N ALA A 198 7.60 19.17 0.44
CA ALA A 198 6.70 18.48 -0.49
C ALA A 198 7.48 17.62 -1.50
N LEU A 199 8.55 18.19 -2.06
CA LEU A 199 9.41 17.49 -3.01
C LEU A 199 10.18 16.35 -2.36
N ALA A 200 10.67 16.55 -1.13
CA ALA A 200 11.36 15.51 -0.37
C ALA A 200 10.44 14.31 -0.09
N ASP A 201 9.19 14.55 0.29
CA ASP A 201 8.19 13.50 0.52
C ASP A 201 7.81 12.79 -0.80
N GLN A 202 7.56 13.55 -1.87
CA GLN A 202 7.25 13.00 -3.19
C GLN A 202 8.35 12.07 -3.73
N HIS A 203 9.61 12.34 -3.39
CA HIS A 203 10.77 11.58 -3.86
C HIS A 203 11.35 10.62 -2.81
N ASN A 204 10.64 10.37 -1.69
CA ASN A 204 11.08 9.51 -0.59
C ASN A 204 12.49 9.85 -0.07
N CYS A 205 12.81 11.14 0.05
CA CYS A 205 14.10 11.62 0.53
C CYS A 205 14.05 11.93 2.02
N ASP A 206 14.17 10.88 2.85
CA ASP A 206 13.93 10.95 4.30
C ASP A 206 14.85 11.94 5.02
N ARG A 207 16.14 12.00 4.66
CA ARG A 207 17.08 12.94 5.28
C ARG A 207 16.71 14.40 5.06
N LEU A 208 16.28 14.76 3.83
CA LEU A 208 15.86 16.12 3.52
C LEU A 208 14.53 16.46 4.19
N LYS A 209 13.62 15.47 4.22
CA LYS A 209 12.34 15.56 4.95
C LYS A 209 12.60 15.85 6.43
N ASP A 210 13.49 15.12 7.09
CA ASP A 210 13.82 15.33 8.50
C ASP A 210 14.36 16.73 8.79
N VAL A 211 15.25 17.24 7.93
CA VAL A 211 15.81 18.61 8.05
C VAL A 211 14.73 19.67 7.84
N CYS A 212 13.87 19.51 6.83
CA CYS A 212 12.77 20.46 6.59
C CYS A 212 11.76 20.46 7.74
N ILE A 213 11.42 19.29 8.28
CA ILE A 213 10.53 19.15 9.44
C ILE A 213 11.19 19.75 10.69
N GLU A 214 12.52 19.63 10.85
CA GLU A 214 13.24 20.23 11.97
C GLU A 214 13.24 21.76 11.92
N PHE A 215 13.49 22.34 10.74
CA PHE A 215 13.40 23.78 10.47
C PHE A 215 11.99 24.30 10.76
N MET A 216 10.96 23.68 10.18
CA MET A 216 9.56 24.04 10.44
C MET A 216 9.12 23.75 11.88
N GLY A 217 9.86 22.93 12.62
CA GLY A 217 9.66 22.67 14.04
C GLY A 217 10.33 23.69 14.97
N SER A 218 10.91 24.76 14.44
CA SER A 218 11.35 25.94 15.20
C SER A 218 10.21 26.95 15.30
N SER A 219 9.90 27.40 16.52
CA SER A 219 8.72 28.26 16.78
C SER A 219 8.77 29.60 16.04
N ASP A 220 9.97 30.16 15.85
CA ASP A 220 10.14 31.47 15.21
C ASP A 220 10.01 31.40 13.67
N GLU A 221 10.29 30.24 13.09
CA GLU A 221 10.31 30.03 11.64
C GLU A 221 8.94 29.57 11.13
N MET A 222 8.19 28.80 11.92
CA MET A 222 6.88 28.27 11.53
C MET A 222 5.85 29.39 11.27
N ASP A 223 5.84 30.44 12.07
CA ASP A 223 4.92 31.59 11.91
C ASP A 223 5.16 32.37 10.60
N ALA A 224 6.40 32.35 10.11
CA ALA A 224 6.74 32.90 8.80
C ALA A 224 6.36 31.94 7.67
N VAL A 225 6.66 30.64 7.82
CA VAL A 225 6.39 29.60 6.82
C VAL A 225 4.89 29.46 6.55
N VAL A 226 4.02 29.53 7.56
CA VAL A 226 2.56 29.40 7.40
C VAL A 226 1.96 30.47 6.48
N LYS A 227 2.62 31.64 6.36
CA LYS A 227 2.19 32.75 5.50
C LYS A 227 2.62 32.60 4.05
N THR A 228 3.43 31.60 3.72
CA THR A 228 3.98 31.41 2.38
C THR A 228 3.03 30.63 1.46
N GLU A 229 3.14 30.89 0.16
CA GLU A 229 2.41 30.13 -0.86
C GLU A 229 2.84 28.65 -0.88
N GLY A 230 4.13 28.38 -0.59
CA GLY A 230 4.67 27.03 -0.48
C GLY A 230 3.94 26.19 0.57
N TYR A 231 3.62 26.77 1.72
CA TYR A 231 2.85 26.08 2.77
C TYR A 231 1.39 25.83 2.40
N ALA A 232 0.76 26.76 1.67
CA ALA A 232 -0.60 26.55 1.14
C ALA A 232 -0.63 25.41 0.11
N ASN A 233 0.40 25.31 -0.74
CA ASN A 233 0.55 24.22 -1.70
C ASN A 233 0.83 22.88 -1.02
N LEU A 234 1.65 22.86 0.03
CA LEU A 234 1.91 21.67 0.85
C LEU A 234 0.62 21.11 1.45
N LYS A 235 -0.23 21.96 2.03
CA LYS A 235 -1.56 21.57 2.57
C LYS A 235 -2.46 20.89 1.55
N ARG A 236 -2.40 21.34 0.29
CA ARG A 236 -3.23 20.80 -0.79
C ARG A 236 -2.67 19.49 -1.35
N THR A 237 -1.35 19.38 -1.43
CA THR A 237 -0.67 18.31 -2.18
C THR A 237 -0.35 17.12 -1.27
N CYS A 238 0.11 17.37 -0.04
CA CYS A 238 0.54 16.34 0.90
C CYS A 238 0.08 16.67 2.34
N PRO A 239 -1.21 16.52 2.69
CA PRO A 239 -1.71 16.91 4.02
C PRO A 239 -1.19 16.01 5.17
N SER A 240 -0.81 14.76 4.89
CA SER A 240 -0.30 13.80 5.88
C SER A 240 1.04 14.23 6.48
N ILE A 241 1.91 14.88 5.70
CA ILE A 241 3.24 15.34 6.14
C ILE A 241 3.18 16.38 7.27
N LEU A 242 2.05 17.09 7.37
CA LEU A 242 1.82 18.08 8.41
C LEU A 242 1.59 17.42 9.76
N VAL A 243 1.13 16.17 9.78
CA VAL A 243 1.04 15.37 11.01
C VAL A 243 2.43 15.11 11.56
N ASP A 244 3.39 14.73 10.70
CA ASP A 244 4.79 14.50 11.10
C ASP A 244 5.41 15.77 11.73
N VAL A 245 5.15 16.94 11.13
CA VAL A 245 5.58 18.26 11.64
C VAL A 245 4.94 18.57 13.00
N LEU A 246 3.64 18.32 13.16
CA LEU A 246 2.93 18.54 14.42
C LEU A 246 3.41 17.59 15.52
N GLU A 247 3.59 16.32 15.23
CA GLU A 247 4.09 15.32 16.18
C GLU A 247 5.52 15.63 16.64
N LYS A 248 6.39 16.14 15.76
CA LYS A 248 7.76 16.55 16.13
C LYS A 248 7.73 17.80 17.03
N ASN A 249 6.84 18.76 16.75
CA ASN A 249 6.63 19.95 17.60
C ASN A 249 6.11 19.58 19.01
N ILE A 250 5.13 18.67 19.11
CA ILE A 250 4.59 18.21 20.40
C ILE A 250 5.69 17.51 21.22
N ARG A 251 6.58 16.76 20.57
CA ARG A 251 7.73 16.11 21.21
C ARG A 251 8.74 17.13 21.74
N LYS A 252 9.06 18.18 20.98
CA LYS A 252 9.95 19.27 21.43
C LYS A 252 9.45 19.98 22.69
N HIS A 253 8.13 20.23 22.81
CA HIS A 253 7.54 20.89 23.99
C HIS A 253 7.48 20.04 25.28
N ARG A 254 7.80 18.74 25.22
CA ARG A 254 7.81 17.84 26.40
C ARG A 254 9.20 17.62 27.01
N THR A 255 10.25 18.13 26.39
CA THR A 255 11.66 18.08 26.84
C THR A 255 12.10 19.45 27.30
#